data_AF-A0A067M9H3-F1
#
_entry.id   AF-A0A067M9H3-F1
#
_cell.length_a   1.000
_cell.length_b   1.000
_cell.length_c   1.000
_cell.angle_alpha   90.00
_cell.angle_beta   90.00
_cell.angle_gamma   90.00
#
_symmetry.space_group_name_H-M   'P 1'
#
loop_
_entity.id
_entity.type
_entity.pdbx_description
1 polymer ?
#
loop_
_entity_poly.entity_id
_entity_poly.type
_entity_poly.pdbx_seq_one_letter_code
_entity_poly.pdbx_strand_id
1 'polypeptide(L)'
;MSAPPTLQDGRYRLRSVYTNNPNPGVGGAYATGGDPSQPVTTTAEVPHTFDKQVWDIVKNPEQTGSADTYKINYVGHSAHHLKEGFSYASLDQDAPITLGPPKDFTFELWPGTSDVYVIRPIEPPSGFDICVGVTEDGKKVVITRILFTSPGFATGEVRPAWKIHRA
;
A
#
# COMPACT_ATOMS: atom_id res chain seq x y z
N MET A 1 1.25 23.33 15.95
CA MET A 1 1.05 21.87 15.73
C MET A 1 1.88 21.52 14.50
N SER A 2 2.87 20.64 14.62
CA SER A 2 3.66 20.19 13.47
C SER A 2 2.81 19.24 12.63
N ALA A 3 2.86 19.38 11.30
CA ALA A 3 2.24 18.40 10.41
C ALA A 3 2.81 17.01 10.73
N PRO A 4 2.00 15.93 10.63
CA PRO A 4 2.52 14.58 10.77
C PRO A 4 3.64 14.35 9.75
N PRO A 5 4.66 13.54 10.08
CA PRO A 5 5.78 13.30 9.19
C PRO A 5 5.31 12.63 7.89
N THR A 6 5.49 13.35 6.79
CA THR A 6 5.34 12.87 5.42
C THR A 6 6.37 11.76 5.13
N LEU A 7 5.93 10.67 4.49
CA LEU A 7 6.82 9.59 4.05
C LEU A 7 7.82 10.15 3.03
N GLN A 8 9.12 9.89 3.25
CA GLN A 8 10.17 10.36 2.35
C GLN A 8 10.26 9.48 1.10
N ASP A 9 10.73 10.04 0.00
CA ASP A 9 10.96 9.25 -1.22
C ASP A 9 12.02 8.16 -1.02
N GLY A 10 11.91 7.09 -1.78
CA GLY A 10 12.96 6.10 -2.02
C GLY A 10 12.50 4.66 -1.90
N ARG A 11 13.44 3.75 -1.60
CA ARG A 11 13.20 2.30 -1.66
C ARG A 11 12.75 1.72 -0.33
N TYR A 12 11.69 0.92 -0.40
CA TYR A 12 11.01 0.35 0.75
C TYR A 12 10.56 -1.09 0.50
N ARG A 13 10.38 -1.80 1.60
CA ARG A 13 9.60 -3.05 1.66
C ARG A 13 8.29 -2.76 2.38
N LEU A 14 7.20 -3.33 1.87
CA LEU A 14 5.85 -3.14 2.42
C LEU A 14 5.38 -4.46 3.02
N ARG A 15 5.32 -4.53 4.35
CA ARG A 15 4.82 -5.69 5.08
C ARG A 15 3.34 -5.51 5.43
N SER A 16 2.50 -6.47 5.06
CA SER A 16 1.08 -6.47 5.39
C SER A 16 0.88 -6.62 6.90
N VAL A 17 0.07 -5.74 7.48
CA VAL A 17 -0.34 -5.71 8.88
C VAL A 17 -1.80 -5.24 8.97
N TYR A 18 -2.33 -5.17 10.19
CA TYR A 18 -3.63 -4.54 10.46
C TYR A 18 -3.48 -3.45 11.52
N THR A 19 -4.36 -2.47 11.52
CA THR A 19 -4.30 -1.35 12.47
C THR A 19 -4.46 -1.75 13.93
N ASN A 20 -5.15 -2.85 14.23
CA ASN A 20 -5.28 -3.42 15.57
C ASN A 20 -4.12 -4.32 15.98
N ASN A 21 -3.26 -4.72 15.04
CA ASN A 21 -2.03 -5.47 15.30
C ASN A 21 -0.92 -4.97 14.36
N PRO A 22 -0.41 -3.75 14.60
CA PRO A 22 0.55 -3.10 13.71
C PRO A 22 1.94 -3.76 13.71
N ASN A 23 2.20 -4.66 14.66
CA ASN A 23 3.47 -5.38 14.77
C ASN A 23 3.24 -6.84 15.20
N PRO A 24 2.85 -7.74 14.28
CA PRO A 24 2.53 -9.13 14.61
C PRO A 24 3.76 -10.01 14.95
N GLY A 25 4.94 -9.43 15.13
CA GLY A 25 6.18 -10.15 15.48
C GLY A 25 7.10 -10.43 14.28
N VAL A 26 7.90 -11.50 14.34
CA VAL A 26 8.84 -11.89 13.28
C VAL A 26 8.10 -12.62 12.14
N GLY A 27 8.55 -12.43 10.90
CA GLY A 27 7.92 -13.00 9.70
C GLY A 27 6.92 -12.03 9.06
N GLY A 28 5.85 -12.57 8.49
CA GLY A 28 4.82 -11.79 7.80
C GLY A 28 4.94 -11.85 6.28
N ALA A 29 3.96 -11.23 5.62
CA ALA A 29 3.83 -11.27 4.17
C ALA A 29 4.08 -9.88 3.58
N TYR A 30 4.92 -9.82 2.56
CA TYR A 30 5.42 -8.59 1.96
C TYR A 30 4.90 -8.46 0.55
N ALA A 31 4.52 -7.24 0.15
CA ALA A 31 4.14 -6.96 -1.22
C ALA A 31 5.29 -7.38 -2.16
N THR A 32 4.99 -8.30 -3.06
CA THR A 32 5.94 -8.96 -3.93
C THR A 32 5.49 -8.79 -5.38
N GLY A 33 6.32 -8.12 -6.17
CA GLY A 33 6.10 -7.96 -7.60
C GLY A 33 6.34 -9.27 -8.36
N GLY A 34 5.76 -9.34 -9.55
CA GLY A 34 5.84 -10.50 -10.44
C GLY A 34 6.09 -10.04 -11.87
N ASP A 35 5.40 -10.68 -12.80
CA ASP A 35 5.43 -10.30 -14.22
C ASP A 35 4.48 -9.11 -14.48
N PRO A 36 4.74 -8.31 -15.54
CA PRO A 36 3.85 -7.26 -15.99
C PRO A 36 2.38 -7.70 -16.10
N SER A 37 1.46 -6.81 -15.76
CA SER A 37 0.00 -7.03 -15.75
C SER A 37 -0.51 -8.12 -14.80
N GLN A 38 0.36 -8.81 -14.06
CA GLN A 38 -0.06 -9.79 -13.07
C GLN A 38 -0.43 -9.13 -11.73
N PRO A 39 -1.27 -9.77 -10.91
CA PRO A 39 -1.51 -9.33 -9.55
C PRO A 39 -0.23 -9.21 -8.73
N VAL A 40 -0.12 -8.16 -7.93
CA VAL A 40 0.88 -8.08 -6.86
C VAL A 40 0.52 -9.12 -5.80
N THR A 41 1.49 -9.92 -5.41
CA THR A 41 1.30 -11.00 -4.44
C THR A 41 1.89 -10.63 -3.09
N THR A 42 1.66 -11.47 -2.10
CA THR A 42 2.28 -11.36 -0.78
C THR A 42 3.01 -12.63 -0.43
N THR A 43 4.29 -12.50 -0.06
CA THR A 43 5.15 -13.65 0.25
C THR A 43 6.03 -13.36 1.46
N ALA A 44 6.59 -14.39 2.08
CA ALA A 44 7.55 -14.22 3.15
C ALA A 44 8.83 -13.54 2.64
N GLU A 45 9.50 -12.81 3.51
CA GLU A 45 10.82 -12.23 3.25
C GLU A 45 11.88 -13.35 3.34
N VAL A 46 12.28 -13.88 2.19
CA VAL A 46 13.30 -14.95 2.06
C VAL A 46 14.26 -14.63 0.90
N PRO A 47 15.50 -15.14 0.88
CA PRO A 47 16.53 -14.67 -0.05
C PRO A 47 16.14 -14.62 -1.55
N HIS A 48 15.30 -15.54 -2.01
CA HIS A 48 14.87 -15.59 -3.42
C HIS A 48 13.71 -14.63 -3.76
N THR A 49 13.12 -13.95 -2.77
CA THR A 49 12.04 -12.96 -2.95
C THR A 49 12.48 -11.53 -2.67
N PHE A 50 13.66 -11.32 -2.06
CA PHE A 50 14.12 -9.99 -1.64
C PHE A 50 14.07 -8.93 -2.75
N ASP A 51 14.58 -9.24 -3.94
CA ASP A 51 14.61 -8.28 -5.06
C ASP A 51 13.20 -7.96 -5.60
N LYS A 52 12.26 -8.88 -5.41
CA LYS A 52 10.85 -8.72 -5.83
C LYS A 52 10.01 -7.97 -4.79
N GLN A 53 10.56 -7.71 -3.61
CA GLN A 53 9.86 -7.06 -2.49
C GLN A 53 10.28 -5.61 -2.29
N VAL A 54 11.10 -5.06 -3.18
CA VAL A 54 11.56 -3.67 -3.14
C VAL A 54 10.72 -2.79 -4.06
N TRP A 55 10.21 -1.71 -3.49
CA TRP A 55 9.35 -0.73 -4.15
C TRP A 55 9.94 0.67 -4.00
N ASP A 56 9.96 1.43 -5.08
CA ASP A 56 10.34 2.84 -5.10
C ASP A 56 9.09 3.69 -4.89
N ILE A 57 8.95 4.24 -3.69
CA ILE A 57 7.84 5.12 -3.31
C ILE A 57 8.27 6.55 -3.56
N VAL A 58 7.50 7.27 -4.38
CA VAL A 58 7.80 8.64 -4.79
C VAL A 58 6.58 9.50 -4.56
N LYS A 59 6.75 10.62 -3.86
CA LYS A 59 5.73 11.63 -3.67
C LYS A 59 5.47 12.38 -4.97
N ASN A 60 4.20 12.61 -5.31
CA ASN A 60 3.82 13.38 -6.49
C ASN A 60 4.03 14.88 -6.20
N PRO A 61 4.88 15.59 -6.96
CA PRO A 61 5.20 17.00 -6.70
C PRO A 61 4.13 17.97 -7.23
N GLU A 62 3.30 17.53 -8.17
CA GLU A 62 2.36 18.38 -8.91
C GLU A 62 1.00 18.57 -8.21
N GLN A 63 0.76 17.89 -7.08
CA GLN A 63 -0.53 17.93 -6.43
C GLN A 63 -0.66 19.14 -5.49
N THR A 64 -1.39 20.15 -5.94
CA THR A 64 -1.87 21.27 -5.13
C THR A 64 -3.17 20.88 -4.43
N GLY A 65 -3.08 20.26 -3.26
CA GLY A 65 -4.23 19.78 -2.46
C GLY A 65 -3.87 19.62 -0.97
N SER A 66 -4.82 19.14 -0.16
CA SER A 66 -4.66 19.04 1.31
C SER A 66 -3.92 17.79 1.81
N ALA A 67 -3.69 16.79 0.96
CA ALA A 67 -3.01 15.55 1.33
C ALA A 67 -1.94 15.18 0.29
N ASP A 68 -0.79 14.73 0.79
CA ASP A 68 0.30 14.22 -0.03
C ASP A 68 -0.07 12.89 -0.69
N THR A 69 0.36 12.71 -1.93
CA THR A 69 0.08 11.51 -2.72
C THR A 69 1.34 10.91 -3.29
N TYR A 70 1.29 9.60 -3.54
CA TYR A 70 2.47 8.81 -3.83
C TYR A 70 2.17 7.78 -4.91
N LYS A 71 3.21 7.44 -5.65
CA LYS A 71 3.27 6.26 -6.53
C LYS A 71 4.14 5.19 -5.88
N ILE A 72 3.72 3.94 -5.98
CA ILE A 72 4.46 2.77 -5.52
C ILE A 72 4.97 2.04 -6.75
N ASN A 73 6.22 2.30 -7.14
CA ASN A 73 6.82 1.74 -8.35
C ASN A 73 7.58 0.45 -8.02
N TYR A 74 7.47 -0.54 -8.88
CA TYR A 74 8.23 -1.78 -8.73
C TYR A 74 9.68 -1.58 -9.19
N VAL A 75 10.64 -2.04 -8.41
CA VAL A 75 12.08 -1.94 -8.73
C VAL A 75 12.56 -3.16 -9.52
N GLY A 76 11.81 -4.26 -9.52
CA GLY A 76 12.23 -5.51 -10.14
C GLY A 76 12.22 -5.47 -11.67
N HIS A 77 13.32 -5.95 -12.28
CA HIS A 77 13.52 -6.30 -13.69
C HIS A 77 12.78 -5.45 -14.73
N SER A 78 13.34 -4.28 -15.08
CA SER A 78 14.11 -4.14 -16.34
C SER A 78 14.42 -2.68 -16.65
N ALA A 79 15.59 -2.46 -17.26
CA ALA A 79 16.00 -1.17 -17.83
C ALA A 79 15.23 -0.81 -19.13
N HIS A 80 14.23 -1.61 -19.53
CA HIS A 80 13.60 -1.53 -20.86
C HIS A 80 12.06 -1.50 -20.83
N HIS A 81 11.43 -1.69 -19.67
CA HIS A 81 9.98 -1.52 -19.53
C HIS A 81 9.65 -0.15 -18.92
N LEU A 82 8.49 0.40 -19.31
CA LEU A 82 7.90 1.58 -18.66
C LEU A 82 7.88 1.34 -17.14
N LYS A 83 8.06 2.38 -16.32
CA LYS A 83 7.96 2.23 -14.85
C LYS A 83 6.59 1.64 -14.51
N GLU A 84 6.57 0.41 -14.02
CA GLU A 84 5.37 -0.26 -13.53
C GLU A 84 5.29 -0.16 -12.01
N GLY A 85 4.10 -0.35 -11.46
CA GLY A 85 3.86 -0.22 -10.03
C GLY A 85 2.44 -0.64 -9.67
N PHE A 86 2.02 -0.28 -8.46
CA PHE A 86 0.67 -0.56 -8.00
C PHE A 86 -0.35 0.12 -8.93
N SER A 87 -1.20 -0.70 -9.53
CA SER A 87 -2.30 -0.28 -10.38
C SER A 87 -3.56 -1.09 -10.03
N TYR A 88 -4.72 -0.63 -10.49
CA TYR A 88 -6.00 -1.31 -10.28
C TYR A 88 -6.97 -0.95 -11.40
N ALA A 89 -7.78 -1.92 -11.85
CA ALA A 89 -8.78 -1.70 -12.89
C ALA A 89 -10.12 -1.18 -12.34
N SER A 90 -10.51 -1.64 -11.15
CA SER A 90 -11.68 -1.17 -10.41
C SER A 90 -11.37 -1.03 -8.93
N LEU A 91 -12.29 -0.42 -8.19
CA LEU A 91 -12.22 -0.28 -6.74
C LEU A 91 -13.12 -1.27 -6.02
N ASP A 92 -13.57 -2.33 -6.69
CA ASP A 92 -14.48 -3.31 -6.11
C ASP A 92 -13.79 -4.12 -5.02
N GLN A 93 -14.59 -4.65 -4.09
CA GLN A 93 -14.06 -5.55 -3.07
C GLN A 93 -13.30 -6.70 -3.75
N ASP A 94 -12.10 -6.97 -3.26
CA ASP A 94 -11.18 -8.01 -3.77
C ASP A 94 -10.66 -7.77 -5.20
N ALA A 95 -10.89 -6.60 -5.80
CA ALA A 95 -10.26 -6.23 -7.06
C ALA A 95 -8.73 -6.25 -6.87
N PRO A 96 -7.96 -6.93 -7.74
CA PRO A 96 -6.53 -7.09 -7.55
C PRO A 96 -5.80 -5.76 -7.76
N ILE A 97 -4.81 -5.50 -6.91
CA ILE A 97 -3.72 -4.61 -7.27
C ILE A 97 -2.83 -5.37 -8.25
N THR A 98 -2.63 -4.81 -9.43
CA THR A 98 -1.79 -5.39 -10.49
C THR A 98 -0.51 -4.58 -10.69
N LEU A 99 0.48 -5.21 -11.30
CA LEU A 99 1.67 -4.53 -11.78
C LEU A 99 1.35 -3.89 -13.14
N GLY A 100 1.21 -2.56 -13.17
CA GLY A 100 0.86 -1.83 -14.40
C GLY A 100 1.27 -0.36 -14.29
N PRO A 101 0.70 0.54 -15.13
CA PRO A 101 0.92 1.97 -15.00
C PRO A 101 0.60 2.43 -13.57
N PRO A 102 1.58 2.98 -12.82
CA PRO A 102 1.40 3.32 -11.41
C PRO A 102 0.30 4.36 -11.23
N LYS A 103 -0.68 4.02 -10.39
CA LYS A 103 -1.71 4.95 -9.94
C LYS A 103 -1.29 5.67 -8.67
N ASP A 104 -2.01 6.74 -8.35
CA ASP A 104 -1.74 7.56 -7.18
C ASP A 104 -2.50 7.05 -5.96
N PHE A 105 -1.82 7.10 -4.81
CA PHE A 105 -2.35 6.68 -3.53
C PHE A 105 -2.08 7.73 -2.45
N THR A 106 -2.95 7.80 -1.45
CA THR A 106 -2.68 8.52 -0.20
C THR A 106 -2.18 7.57 0.87
N PHE A 107 -1.35 8.09 1.76
CA PHE A 107 -0.72 7.35 2.84
C PHE A 107 -1.09 8.04 4.14
N GLU A 108 -1.90 7.38 4.98
CA GLU A 108 -2.25 7.87 6.30
C GLU A 108 -1.42 7.11 7.35
N LEU A 109 -0.57 7.83 8.08
CA LEU A 109 0.18 7.25 9.20
C LEU A 109 -0.80 6.85 10.32
N TRP A 110 -0.77 5.58 10.73
CA TRP A 110 -1.62 5.10 11.79
C TRP A 110 -1.18 5.67 13.15
N PRO A 111 -2.09 6.25 13.95
CA PRO A 111 -1.74 6.88 15.23
C PRO A 111 -0.96 5.96 16.16
N GLY A 112 0.07 6.51 16.82
CA GLY A 112 0.93 5.76 17.74
C GLY A 112 1.97 4.87 17.07
N THR A 113 2.09 4.91 15.74
CA THR A 113 3.13 4.23 14.98
C THR A 113 4.05 5.24 14.27
N SER A 114 5.24 4.80 13.86
CA SER A 114 6.18 5.62 13.07
C SER A 114 6.28 5.19 11.62
N ASP A 115 5.77 3.99 11.29
CA ASP A 115 6.04 3.32 10.03
C ASP A 115 4.86 2.49 9.49
N VAL A 116 3.68 2.57 10.11
CA VAL A 116 2.48 1.84 9.67
C VAL A 116 1.52 2.79 8.99
N TYR A 117 1.22 2.52 7.73
CA TYR A 117 0.38 3.37 6.90
C TYR A 117 -0.84 2.63 6.38
N VAL A 118 -1.99 3.29 6.39
CA VAL A 118 -3.15 2.88 5.59
C VAL A 118 -2.96 3.51 4.21
N ILE A 119 -2.91 2.66 3.18
CA ILE A 119 -2.72 3.08 1.78
C ILE A 119 -4.09 3.09 1.10
N ARG A 120 -4.47 4.22 0.49
CA ARG A 120 -5.77 4.37 -0.17
C ARG A 120 -5.64 4.87 -1.61
N PRO A 121 -6.36 4.28 -2.56
CA PRO A 121 -6.52 4.86 -3.90
C PRO A 121 -7.06 6.30 -3.84
N ILE A 122 -6.66 7.18 -4.78
CA ILE A 122 -7.24 8.52 -4.91
C ILE A 122 -8.47 8.47 -5.79
N GLU A 123 -9.65 8.53 -5.19
CA GLU A 123 -10.90 8.38 -5.91
C GLU A 123 -12.02 9.21 -5.26
N PRO A 124 -13.12 9.51 -5.99
CA PRO A 124 -14.22 10.32 -5.46
C PRO A 124 -14.88 9.70 -4.23
N PRO A 125 -15.55 10.52 -3.40
CA PRO A 125 -16.19 10.06 -2.18
C PRO A 125 -17.10 8.86 -2.45
N SER A 126 -16.79 7.75 -1.78
CA SER A 126 -17.62 6.56 -1.78
C SER A 126 -18.20 6.39 -0.37
N GLY A 127 -19.34 5.70 -0.23
CA GLY A 127 -19.87 5.31 1.08
C GLY A 127 -18.98 4.30 1.84
N PHE A 128 -17.78 4.01 1.34
CA PHE A 128 -16.81 3.07 1.86
C PHE A 128 -15.46 3.75 2.10
N ASP A 129 -14.75 3.30 3.12
CA ASP A 129 -13.31 3.50 3.24
C ASP A 129 -12.62 2.45 2.38
N ILE A 130 -11.94 2.90 1.32
CA ILE A 130 -11.30 2.03 0.33
C ILE A 130 -9.80 2.00 0.61
N CYS A 131 -9.30 0.83 1.00
CA CYS A 131 -7.91 0.62 1.39
C CYS A 131 -7.24 -0.45 0.51
N VAL A 132 -5.92 -0.43 0.46
CA VAL A 132 -5.14 -1.55 -0.10
C VAL A 132 -4.91 -2.57 1.01
N GLY A 133 -5.39 -3.79 0.79
CA GLY A 133 -5.25 -4.91 1.72
C GLY A 133 -4.72 -6.16 1.05
N VAL A 134 -4.97 -7.29 1.70
CA VAL A 134 -4.65 -8.63 1.18
C VAL A 134 -5.90 -9.49 1.18
N THR A 135 -5.95 -10.46 0.29
CA THR A 135 -7.00 -11.50 0.29
C THR A 135 -7.04 -12.24 1.63
N GLU A 136 -8.17 -12.89 1.94
CA GLU A 136 -8.33 -13.69 3.16
C GLU A 136 -7.25 -14.79 3.29
N ASP A 137 -6.84 -15.39 2.17
CA ASP A 137 -5.75 -16.37 2.14
C ASP A 137 -4.34 -15.75 2.24
N GLY A 138 -4.24 -14.43 2.28
CA GLY A 138 -3.02 -13.66 2.46
C GLY A 138 -2.04 -13.74 1.30
N LYS A 139 -2.49 -14.06 0.07
CA LYS A 139 -1.60 -14.29 -1.09
C LYS A 139 -1.59 -13.18 -2.13
N LYS A 140 -2.64 -12.37 -2.21
CA LYS A 140 -2.77 -11.31 -3.22
C LYS A 140 -3.04 -9.97 -2.56
N VAL A 141 -2.46 -8.92 -3.12
CA VAL A 141 -2.78 -7.54 -2.76
C VAL A 141 -4.05 -7.13 -3.50
N VAL A 142 -5.02 -6.58 -2.78
CA VAL A 142 -6.36 -6.26 -3.30
C VAL A 142 -6.89 -4.94 -2.77
N ILE A 143 -7.94 -4.45 -3.42
CA ILE A 143 -8.81 -3.41 -2.90
C ILE A 143 -9.71 -4.00 -1.81
N THR A 144 -9.77 -3.34 -0.66
CA THR A 144 -10.65 -3.67 0.46
C THR A 144 -11.60 -2.50 0.71
N ARG A 145 -12.90 -2.77 0.72
CA ARG A 145 -13.95 -1.81 1.06
C ARG A 145 -14.42 -2.05 2.49
N ILE A 146 -14.34 -1.03 3.32
CA ILE A 146 -14.85 -1.04 4.68
C ILE A 146 -16.04 -0.09 4.73
N LEU A 147 -17.19 -0.56 5.23
CA LEU A 147 -18.37 0.28 5.39
C LEU A 147 -18.07 1.39 6.40
N PHE A 148 -18.29 2.65 6.01
CA PHE A 148 -18.13 3.79 6.91
C PHE A 148 -19.19 3.72 8.01
N THR A 149 -18.79 3.48 9.26
CA THR A 149 -19.67 3.72 10.41
C THR A 149 -19.34 5.10 11.01
N SER A 150 -19.77 6.15 10.30
CA SER A 150 -19.62 7.59 10.64
C SER A 150 -18.22 8.22 10.52
N PRO A 151 -18.15 9.54 10.21
CA PRO A 151 -16.89 10.28 10.13
C PRO A 151 -16.34 10.55 11.54
N GLY A 152 -15.22 9.92 11.84
CA GLY A 152 -14.49 10.05 13.09
C GLY A 152 -13.60 8.83 13.26
N PHE A 153 -12.49 8.96 13.97
CA PHE A 153 -11.70 7.82 14.43
C PHE A 153 -12.58 6.98 15.35
N ALA A 154 -13.46 6.13 14.80
CA ALA A 154 -14.15 5.11 15.56
C ALA A 154 -13.05 4.17 16.03
N THR A 155 -12.66 4.34 17.29
CA THR A 155 -11.64 3.62 18.02
C THR A 155 -12.06 2.15 18.13
N GLY A 156 -11.87 1.40 17.04
CA GLY A 156 -12.30 0.02 16.91
C GLY A 156 -12.35 -0.51 15.48
N GLU A 157 -12.39 0.35 14.46
CA GLU A 157 -12.41 -0.08 13.07
C GLU A 157 -11.03 -0.59 12.62
N VAL A 158 -10.94 -1.91 12.38
CA VAL A 158 -9.76 -2.60 11.89
C VAL A 158 -9.63 -2.35 10.39
N ARG A 159 -8.49 -1.80 9.97
CA ARG A 159 -8.16 -1.56 8.57
C ARG A 159 -6.94 -2.40 8.19
N PRO A 160 -6.86 -2.88 6.94
CA PRO A 160 -5.58 -3.33 6.42
C PRO A 160 -4.61 -2.14 6.39
N ALA A 161 -3.37 -2.41 6.77
CA ALA A 161 -2.32 -1.43 6.79
C ALA A 161 -1.00 -2.07 6.34
N TRP A 162 -0.01 -1.22 6.09
CA TRP A 162 1.30 -1.63 5.60
C TRP A 162 2.37 -1.03 6.50
N LYS A 163 3.20 -1.89 7.07
CA LYS A 163 4.42 -1.48 7.75
C LYS A 163 5.50 -1.26 6.70
N ILE A 164 5.95 -0.01 6.58
CA ILE A 164 6.84 0.46 5.51
C ILE A 164 8.22 0.74 6.11
N HIS A 165 9.22 -0.04 5.71
CA HIS A 165 10.60 0.16 6.16
C HIS A 165 11.56 0.19 4.98
N ARG A 166 12.67 0.92 5.14
CA ARG A 166 13.69 1.10 4.10
C ARG A 166 14.24 -0.26 3.65
N ALA A 167 14.40 -0.40 2.33
CA ALA A 167 14.90 -1.62 1.70
C ALA A 167 16.42 -1.76 1.78
#